data_AF-A0A381N1T3-F1
#
_entry.id   AF-A0A381N1T3-F1
#
_cell.length_a   1.000
_cell.length_b   1.000
_cell.length_c   1.000
_cell.angle_alpha   90.00
_cell.angle_beta   90.00
_cell.angle_gamma   90.00
#
_symmetry.space_group_name_H-M   'P 1'
#
loop_
_entity.id
_entity.type
_entity.pdbx_description
1 polymer ?
#
loop_
_entity_poly.entity_id
_entity_poly.type
_entity_poly.pdbx_seq_one_letter_code
_entity_poly.pdbx_strand_id
1 'polypeptide(L)'
;MAAQREKWSFQWKELYEEVIDTGLCTGCAGCVIACPHDVIGYEHEPGKYTPFHLEEDLGATDCGHGQKGCTSCTRACPRFRNWETEADQHLFARERRPDEMSGIYKDVLLTRASDDTVHAMGQDGGLVSAILIWCLENGIIDGALTSHLEKPGADGSNSWKAVPALATDRESVLAGAGSRYTYSANTLALPQAVEQGLSALALVGMSCQTSIGPVMWHRRVGKVGRPIKLNIGLLCSKSFDDSIFEELFWAKYRLRKEEMVKMNIKGVFQIWMRNGD
;
A
#
# COMPACT_ATOMS: atom_id res chain seq x y z
N MET A 1 34.19 1.89 17.41
CA MET A 1 33.21 2.65 18.22
C MET A 1 31.92 2.69 17.42
N ALA A 2 30.83 2.12 17.93
CA ALA A 2 29.53 2.25 17.25
C ALA A 2 29.16 3.73 17.26
N ALA A 3 28.93 4.33 16.08
CA ALA A 3 28.49 5.72 15.98
C ALA A 3 27.28 5.92 16.90
N GLN A 4 27.36 6.94 17.78
CA GLN A 4 26.28 7.27 18.68
C GLN A 4 25.11 7.73 17.82
N ARG A 5 24.14 6.82 17.63
CA ARG A 5 23.03 7.03 16.72
C ARG A 5 22.21 8.20 17.27
N GLU A 6 22.16 9.29 16.50
CA GLU A 6 21.49 10.53 16.90
C GLU A 6 20.04 10.22 17.32
N LYS A 7 19.60 10.83 18.43
CA LYS A 7 18.27 10.55 18.97
C LYS A 7 17.22 11.06 17.98
N TRP A 8 16.38 10.16 17.47
CA TRP A 8 15.28 10.55 16.58
C TRP A 8 14.30 11.46 17.31
N SER A 9 14.20 12.72 16.87
CA SER A 9 13.36 13.75 17.49
C SER A 9 12.34 14.36 16.52
N PHE A 10 12.29 13.91 15.27
CA PHE A 10 11.40 14.45 14.24
C PHE A 10 9.97 13.96 14.46
N GLN A 11 9.01 14.86 14.34
CA GLN A 11 7.60 14.67 14.63
C GLN A 11 6.73 15.11 13.43
N TRP A 12 5.42 15.20 13.62
CA TRP A 12 4.46 15.60 12.60
C TRP A 12 4.86 16.86 11.84
N LYS A 13 5.38 17.89 12.50
CA LYS A 13 5.82 19.13 11.83
C LYS A 13 6.85 18.88 10.73
N GLU A 14 7.92 18.16 11.02
CA GLU A 14 8.93 17.85 9.99
C GLU A 14 8.35 16.91 8.92
N LEU A 15 7.45 16.00 9.29
CA LEU A 15 6.76 15.17 8.29
C LEU A 15 5.90 16.04 7.35
N TYR A 16 5.16 17.00 7.90
CA TYR A 16 4.30 17.90 7.14
C TYR A 16 5.16 18.76 6.20
N GLU A 17 6.13 19.48 6.75
CA GLU A 17 6.98 20.41 6.01
C GLU A 17 7.86 19.71 4.97
N GLU A 18 8.47 18.56 5.29
CA GLU A 18 9.43 17.92 4.38
C GLU A 18 8.78 16.96 3.38
N VAL A 19 7.61 16.39 3.69
CA VAL A 19 6.99 15.32 2.87
C VAL A 19 5.62 15.71 2.31
N ILE A 20 4.75 16.31 3.14
CA ILE A 20 3.37 16.60 2.71
C ILE A 20 3.35 17.87 1.85
N ASP A 21 3.87 18.98 2.37
CA ASP A 21 3.85 20.29 1.71
C ASP A 21 4.71 20.32 0.43
N THR A 22 5.79 19.54 0.40
CA THR A 22 6.67 19.38 -0.78
C THR A 22 6.11 18.44 -1.85
N GLY A 23 4.98 17.75 -1.58
CA GLY A 23 4.37 16.81 -2.51
C GLY A 23 5.08 15.46 -2.65
N LEU A 24 5.99 15.11 -1.72
CA LEU A 24 6.64 13.78 -1.69
C LEU A 24 5.72 12.69 -1.14
N CYS A 25 4.65 13.06 -0.45
CA CYS A 25 3.67 12.13 0.07
C CYS A 25 3.03 11.30 -1.07
N THR A 26 2.94 9.99 -0.86
CA THR A 26 2.35 9.05 -1.83
C THR A 26 1.08 8.39 -1.29
N GLY A 27 0.49 8.98 -0.24
CA GLY A 27 -0.77 8.53 0.34
C GLY A 27 -0.76 7.18 1.06
N CYS A 28 0.40 6.58 1.29
CA CYS A 28 0.51 5.18 1.74
C CYS A 28 -0.03 4.88 3.15
N ALA A 29 -0.56 5.89 3.86
CA ALA A 29 -1.15 5.79 5.20
C ALA A 29 -0.25 5.17 6.31
N GLY A 30 1.06 5.02 6.09
CA GLY A 30 1.98 4.51 7.11
C GLY A 30 2.03 5.36 8.38
N CYS A 31 1.99 6.68 8.25
CA CYS A 31 1.96 7.61 9.39
C CYS A 31 0.63 7.55 10.16
N VAL A 32 -0.49 7.31 9.45
CA VAL A 32 -1.84 7.17 10.02
C VAL A 32 -1.88 5.96 10.94
N ILE A 33 -1.54 4.77 10.41
CA ILE A 33 -1.58 3.53 11.20
C ILE A 33 -0.56 3.50 12.34
N ALA A 34 0.51 4.29 12.24
CA ALA A 34 1.56 4.33 13.26
C ALA A 34 1.27 5.32 14.39
N CYS A 35 0.29 6.21 14.24
CA CYS A 35 -0.05 7.19 15.25
C CYS A 35 -0.68 6.51 16.47
N PRO A 36 -0.06 6.55 17.66
CA PRO A 36 -0.63 5.90 18.85
C PRO A 36 -1.69 6.76 19.56
N HIS A 37 -2.02 7.92 18.99
CA HIS A 37 -2.94 8.91 19.57
C HIS A 37 -4.16 9.16 18.69
N ASP A 38 -4.23 8.53 17.52
CA ASP A 38 -5.34 8.69 16.57
C ASP A 38 -5.63 10.13 16.14
N VAL A 39 -4.59 11.00 16.12
CA VAL A 39 -4.68 12.42 15.74
C VAL A 39 -4.32 12.70 14.27
N ILE A 40 -4.07 11.66 13.47
CA ILE A 40 -3.78 11.78 12.04
C ILE A 40 -4.91 11.13 11.25
N GLY A 41 -5.67 11.96 10.54
CA GLY A 41 -6.77 11.56 9.67
C GLY A 41 -6.31 11.16 8.27
N TYR A 42 -7.19 10.47 7.56
CA TYR A 42 -7.00 10.08 6.17
C TYR A 42 -8.36 9.89 5.50
N GLU A 43 -8.55 10.50 4.33
CA GLU A 43 -9.76 10.31 3.53
C GLU A 43 -9.41 9.48 2.29
N HIS A 44 -9.96 8.26 2.21
CA HIS A 44 -9.74 7.36 1.08
C HIS A 44 -10.66 7.69 -0.09
N GLU A 45 -10.53 8.91 -0.61
CA GLU A 45 -11.34 9.46 -1.70
C GLU A 45 -10.45 10.13 -2.76
N PRO A 46 -10.89 10.16 -4.04
CA PRO A 46 -10.21 10.87 -5.10
C PRO A 46 -9.85 12.32 -4.72
N GLY A 47 -8.59 12.70 -4.95
CA GLY A 47 -8.06 14.02 -4.58
C GLY A 47 -7.71 14.22 -3.10
N LYS A 48 -7.95 13.21 -2.24
CA LYS A 48 -7.76 13.32 -0.78
C LYS A 48 -6.84 12.29 -0.15
N TYR A 49 -6.10 11.52 -0.95
CA TYR A 49 -5.16 10.48 -0.53
C TYR A 49 -3.90 11.01 0.20
N THR A 50 -4.07 11.94 1.13
CA THR A 50 -3.01 12.61 1.89
C THR A 50 -3.44 12.68 3.37
N PRO A 51 -2.56 12.32 4.31
CA PRO A 51 -2.87 12.41 5.73
C PRO A 51 -2.97 13.87 6.19
N PHE A 52 -3.81 14.14 7.19
CA PHE A 52 -3.98 15.47 7.79
C PHE A 52 -4.10 15.38 9.31
N HIS A 53 -3.79 16.48 10.01
CA HIS A 53 -3.93 16.53 11.47
C HIS A 53 -5.39 16.75 11.87
N LEU A 54 -5.86 16.06 12.91
CA LEU A 54 -7.25 16.12 13.38
C LEU A 54 -7.48 17.14 14.50
N GLU A 55 -6.44 17.46 15.28
CA GLU A 55 -6.59 18.40 16.41
C GLU A 55 -6.35 19.85 15.97
N GLU A 56 -7.10 20.78 16.57
CA GLU A 56 -7.06 22.21 16.26
C GLU A 56 -5.98 22.98 17.05
N ASP A 57 -5.59 22.50 18.24
CA ASP A 57 -4.78 23.25 19.22
C ASP A 57 -3.48 23.85 18.67
N LEU A 58 -2.80 23.13 17.76
CA LEU A 58 -1.58 23.59 17.09
C LEU A 58 -1.74 23.74 15.57
N GLY A 59 -2.99 23.67 15.09
CA GLY A 59 -3.33 23.71 13.66
C GLY A 59 -2.92 22.46 12.89
N ALA A 60 -2.94 22.57 11.57
CA ALA A 60 -2.71 21.43 10.67
C ALA A 60 -1.25 20.96 10.58
N THR A 61 -0.30 21.79 10.99
CA THR A 61 1.13 21.63 10.66
C THR A 61 2.01 21.26 11.85
N ASP A 62 1.46 21.15 13.06
CA ASP A 62 2.20 20.74 14.26
C ASP A 62 1.33 19.84 15.15
N CYS A 63 1.95 19.10 16.08
CA CYS A 63 1.26 18.09 16.88
C CYS A 63 1.68 18.19 18.35
N GLY A 64 0.70 18.31 19.26
CA GLY A 64 0.96 18.46 20.69
C GLY A 64 1.64 17.21 21.29
N HIS A 65 1.33 16.03 20.75
CA HIS A 65 2.02 14.79 21.09
C HIS A 65 3.45 14.77 20.55
N GLY A 66 3.68 15.35 19.37
CA GLY A 66 4.99 15.53 18.75
C GLY A 66 5.91 16.41 19.61
N GLN A 67 5.40 17.57 20.05
CA GLN A 67 6.13 18.47 20.97
C GLN A 67 6.50 17.80 22.31
N LYS A 68 5.71 16.81 22.74
CA LYS A 68 5.98 15.98 23.94
C LYS A 68 6.89 14.78 23.66
N GLY A 69 7.39 14.62 22.43
CA GLY A 69 8.38 13.62 22.04
C GLY A 69 7.86 12.41 21.25
N CYS A 70 6.60 12.42 20.79
CA CYS A 70 6.09 11.39 19.88
C CYS A 70 6.73 11.53 18.48
N THR A 71 7.22 10.43 17.92
CA THR A 71 7.96 10.41 16.64
C THR A 71 7.46 9.32 15.69
N SER A 72 6.31 8.70 15.98
CA SER A 72 5.86 7.51 15.26
C SER A 72 5.59 7.77 13.77
N CYS A 73 5.01 8.93 13.43
CA CYS A 73 4.64 9.27 12.06
C CYS A 73 5.86 9.41 11.13
N THR A 74 6.92 10.12 11.55
CA THR A 74 8.17 10.26 10.77
C THR A 74 8.93 8.94 10.69
N ARG A 75 8.92 8.15 11.76
CA ARG A 75 9.58 6.84 11.78
C ARG A 75 8.85 5.80 10.93
N ALA A 76 7.56 5.98 10.65
CA ALA A 76 6.80 5.09 9.76
C ALA A 76 6.83 5.54 8.29
N CYS A 77 7.07 6.83 8.02
CA CYS A 77 6.99 7.37 6.67
C CYS A 77 8.16 6.92 5.78
N PRO A 78 7.89 6.17 4.68
CA PRO A 78 8.90 5.75 3.70
C PRO A 78 9.19 6.82 2.65
N ARG A 79 8.96 8.10 2.98
CA ARG A 79 9.33 9.25 2.17
C ARG A 79 10.08 10.31 2.98
N PHE A 80 10.20 10.09 4.29
CA PHE A 80 10.92 10.98 5.17
C PHE A 80 12.41 10.62 5.17
N ARG A 81 13.23 11.52 4.63
CA ARG A 81 14.71 11.47 4.64
C ARG A 81 15.27 10.14 4.11
N ASN A 82 16.27 9.56 4.78
CA ASN A 82 17.05 8.41 4.28
C ASN A 82 16.32 7.05 4.37
N TRP A 83 15.05 7.01 4.00
CA TRP A 83 14.21 5.81 4.15
C TRP A 83 14.69 4.64 3.26
N GLU A 84 15.14 4.90 2.03
CA GLU A 84 15.50 3.86 1.06
C GLU A 84 16.75 3.11 1.52
N THR A 85 17.81 3.86 1.83
CA THR A 85 19.05 3.31 2.39
C THR A 85 18.82 2.55 3.69
N GLU A 86 17.96 3.06 4.58
CA GLU A 86 17.63 2.40 5.84
C GLU A 86 16.87 1.09 5.61
N ALA A 87 15.94 1.05 4.65
CA ALA A 87 15.23 -0.16 4.26
C ALA A 87 16.18 -1.20 3.67
N ASP A 88 17.07 -0.81 2.75
CA ASP A 88 18.08 -1.69 2.15
C ASP A 88 19.01 -2.28 3.22
N GLN A 89 19.52 -1.44 4.13
CA GLN A 89 20.35 -1.87 5.25
C GLN A 89 19.63 -2.86 6.17
N HIS A 90 18.32 -2.66 6.41
CA HIS A 90 17.55 -3.57 7.25
C HIS A 90 17.32 -4.93 6.59
N LEU A 91 16.99 -4.94 5.30
CA LEU A 91 16.63 -6.15 4.57
C LEU A 91 17.85 -6.95 4.11
N PHE A 92 18.94 -6.26 3.75
CA PHE A 92 20.07 -6.84 3.02
C PHE A 92 21.43 -6.57 3.67
N ALA A 93 21.48 -5.84 4.79
CA ALA A 93 22.71 -5.46 5.49
C ALA A 93 23.73 -4.69 4.62
N ARG A 94 23.26 -4.06 3.54
CA ARG A 94 24.04 -3.19 2.66
C ARG A 94 23.11 -2.28 1.85
N GLU A 95 23.68 -1.26 1.24
CA GLU A 95 22.99 -0.41 0.28
C GLU A 95 23.04 -1.02 -1.12
N ARG A 96 22.06 -0.66 -1.93
CA ARG A 96 22.06 -0.93 -3.37
C ARG A 96 23.18 -0.16 -4.06
N ARG A 97 23.88 -0.82 -4.99
CA ARG A 97 24.89 -0.17 -5.84
C ARG A 97 24.22 0.54 -7.02
N PRO A 98 24.84 1.58 -7.60
CA PRO A 98 24.28 2.31 -8.74
C PRO A 98 23.95 1.43 -9.97
N ASP A 99 24.63 0.29 -10.15
CA ASP A 99 24.40 -0.68 -11.24
C ASP A 99 23.22 -1.63 -11.00
N GLU A 100 22.68 -1.70 -9.78
CA GLU A 100 21.60 -2.62 -9.40
C GLU A 100 20.21 -2.02 -9.68
N MET A 101 19.91 -1.76 -10.96
CA MET A 101 18.64 -1.12 -11.40
C MET A 101 17.37 -1.81 -10.88
N SER A 102 17.38 -3.14 -10.78
CA SER A 102 16.26 -3.96 -10.28
C SER A 102 16.26 -4.15 -8.75
N GLY A 103 17.18 -3.49 -8.05
CA GLY A 103 17.40 -3.62 -6.63
C GLY A 103 18.22 -4.84 -6.23
N ILE A 104 18.32 -5.07 -4.93
CA ILE A 104 19.02 -6.22 -4.35
C ILE A 104 18.05 -7.42 -4.39
N TYR A 105 18.45 -8.49 -5.07
CA TYR A 105 17.65 -9.71 -5.17
C TYR A 105 18.51 -10.95 -5.02
N LYS A 106 17.86 -12.07 -4.71
CA LYS A 106 18.48 -13.40 -4.71
C LYS A 106 18.29 -14.10 -6.05
N ASP A 107 17.05 -14.12 -6.55
CA ASP A 107 16.65 -14.80 -7.78
C ASP A 107 15.65 -13.94 -8.56
N VAL A 108 15.64 -14.07 -9.89
CA VAL A 108 14.61 -13.52 -10.79
C VAL A 108 14.00 -14.68 -11.56
N LEU A 109 12.70 -14.90 -11.38
CA LEU A 109 12.00 -16.08 -11.88
C LEU A 109 10.80 -15.68 -12.73
N LEU A 110 10.54 -16.46 -13.77
CA LEU A 110 9.29 -16.40 -14.53
C LEU A 110 8.36 -17.50 -14.00
N THR A 111 7.21 -17.10 -13.44
CA THR A 111 6.32 -18.04 -12.73
C THR A 111 4.85 -17.81 -13.10
N ARG A 112 4.04 -18.87 -12.95
CA ARG A 112 2.57 -18.78 -12.91
C ARG A 112 2.02 -19.71 -11.83
N ALA A 113 0.84 -19.40 -11.32
CA ALA A 113 0.08 -20.29 -10.45
C ALA A 113 -0.22 -21.60 -11.17
N SER A 114 -0.03 -22.72 -10.47
CA SER A 114 -0.39 -24.05 -10.95
C SER A 114 -1.89 -24.33 -10.85
N ASP A 115 -2.59 -23.61 -9.97
CA ASP A 115 -4.04 -23.63 -9.84
C ASP A 115 -4.66 -22.79 -10.97
N ASP A 116 -5.50 -23.43 -11.80
CA ASP A 116 -6.08 -22.78 -12.98
C ASP A 116 -7.04 -21.65 -12.62
N THR A 117 -7.77 -21.74 -11.49
CA THR A 117 -8.64 -20.67 -11.02
C THR A 117 -7.83 -19.46 -10.58
N VAL A 118 -6.77 -19.68 -9.79
CA VAL A 118 -5.87 -18.60 -9.33
C VAL A 118 -5.16 -17.94 -10.52
N HIS A 119 -4.73 -18.74 -11.49
CA HIS A 119 -4.12 -18.22 -12.72
C HIS A 119 -5.12 -17.38 -13.52
N ALA A 120 -6.33 -17.88 -13.75
CA ALA A 120 -7.35 -17.19 -14.55
C ALA A 120 -7.82 -15.87 -13.91
N MET A 121 -7.95 -15.83 -12.58
CA MET A 121 -8.35 -14.63 -11.85
C MET A 121 -7.22 -13.61 -11.65
N GLY A 122 -5.97 -14.05 -11.76
CA GLY A 122 -4.81 -13.18 -11.62
C GLY A 122 -4.72 -12.10 -12.71
N GLN A 123 -4.04 -10.99 -12.39
CA GLN A 123 -3.73 -9.99 -13.42
C GLN A 123 -2.82 -10.56 -14.50
N ASP A 124 -1.71 -11.15 -14.05
CA ASP A 124 -0.69 -11.83 -14.86
C ASP A 124 -0.65 -13.31 -14.47
N GLY A 125 0.45 -13.80 -13.88
CA GLY A 125 0.60 -15.21 -13.54
C GLY A 125 -0.12 -15.68 -12.27
N GLY A 126 -0.87 -14.82 -11.56
CA GLY A 126 -1.55 -15.21 -10.31
C GLY A 126 -0.62 -15.47 -9.10
N LEU A 127 0.67 -15.10 -9.19
CA LEU A 127 1.68 -15.44 -8.19
C LEU A 127 1.34 -14.93 -6.77
N VAL A 128 0.93 -13.68 -6.65
CA VAL A 128 0.65 -13.08 -5.33
C VAL A 128 -0.50 -13.81 -4.64
N SER A 129 -1.61 -14.04 -5.35
CA SER A 129 -2.73 -14.80 -4.81
C SER A 129 -2.33 -16.22 -4.43
N ALA A 130 -1.52 -16.90 -5.25
CA ALA A 130 -1.01 -18.24 -4.92
C ALA A 130 -0.18 -18.26 -3.63
N ILE A 131 0.73 -17.29 -3.45
CA ILE A 131 1.53 -17.15 -2.23
C ILE A 131 0.62 -16.92 -1.01
N LEU A 132 -0.32 -15.97 -1.10
CA LEU A 132 -1.20 -15.63 0.01
C LEU A 132 -2.09 -16.82 0.42
N ILE A 133 -2.72 -17.49 -0.55
CA ILE A 133 -3.56 -18.67 -0.30
C ILE A 133 -2.74 -19.75 0.41
N TRP A 134 -1.56 -20.08 -0.12
CA TRP A 134 -0.70 -21.08 0.48
C TRP A 134 -0.28 -20.68 1.90
N CYS A 135 0.11 -19.42 2.13
CA CYS A 135 0.50 -18.95 3.45
C CYS A 135 -0.66 -18.99 4.47
N LEU A 136 -1.89 -18.67 4.06
CA LEU A 136 -3.08 -18.77 4.91
C LEU A 136 -3.39 -20.24 5.25
N GLU A 137 -3.44 -21.11 4.24
CA GLU A 137 -3.73 -22.55 4.40
C GLU A 137 -2.69 -23.28 5.28
N ASN A 138 -1.46 -22.77 5.33
CA ASN A 138 -0.36 -23.33 6.12
C ASN A 138 -0.09 -22.55 7.42
N GLY A 139 -0.92 -21.57 7.79
CA GLY A 139 -0.79 -20.81 9.04
C GLY A 139 0.50 -19.96 9.15
N ILE A 140 1.10 -19.60 8.02
CA ILE A 140 2.25 -18.68 7.97
C ILE A 140 1.81 -17.24 8.21
N ILE A 141 0.61 -16.92 7.71
CA ILE A 141 -0.10 -15.67 7.97
C ILE A 141 -1.53 -16.00 8.41
N ASP A 142 -2.13 -15.11 9.19
CA ASP A 142 -3.53 -15.16 9.62
C ASP A 142 -4.40 -14.09 8.93
N GLY A 143 -3.78 -13.20 8.14
CA GLY A 143 -4.48 -12.26 7.27
C GLY A 143 -3.56 -11.55 6.28
N ALA A 144 -4.14 -10.89 5.29
CA ALA A 144 -3.43 -10.10 4.29
C ALA A 144 -4.11 -8.73 4.09
N LEU A 145 -3.32 -7.67 4.21
CA LEU A 145 -3.70 -6.30 3.87
C LEU A 145 -3.55 -6.13 2.36
N THR A 146 -4.68 -6.05 1.65
CA THR A 146 -4.76 -5.99 0.20
C THR A 146 -5.73 -4.88 -0.24
N SER A 147 -6.10 -4.86 -1.51
CA SER A 147 -7.23 -4.05 -2.00
C SER A 147 -8.28 -4.92 -2.64
N HIS A 148 -9.55 -4.56 -2.44
CA HIS A 148 -10.69 -5.10 -3.17
C HIS A 148 -11.32 -4.01 -4.04
N LEU A 149 -12.24 -4.41 -4.92
CA LEU A 149 -13.15 -3.44 -5.52
C LEU A 149 -14.20 -3.02 -4.49
N GLU A 150 -14.54 -1.74 -4.49
CA GLU A 150 -15.72 -1.25 -3.79
C GLU A 150 -16.95 -2.07 -4.22
N LYS A 151 -17.87 -2.27 -3.28
CA LYS A 151 -19.09 -3.02 -3.57
C LYS A 151 -19.87 -2.31 -4.69
N PRO A 152 -20.42 -3.04 -5.67
CA PRO A 152 -21.26 -2.45 -6.71
C PRO A 152 -22.39 -1.62 -6.10
N GLY A 153 -22.77 -0.55 -6.81
CA GLY A 153 -23.93 0.26 -6.46
C GLY A 153 -25.22 -0.56 -6.46
N ALA A 154 -26.30 0.02 -5.92
CA ALA A 154 -27.62 -0.63 -5.92
C ALA A 154 -28.16 -0.92 -7.33
N ASP A 155 -27.61 -0.25 -8.35
CA ASP A 155 -27.88 -0.44 -9.78
C ASP A 155 -26.96 -1.49 -10.45
N GLY A 156 -26.07 -2.13 -9.68
CA GLY A 156 -25.11 -3.12 -10.17
C GLY A 156 -23.90 -2.52 -10.89
N SER A 157 -23.73 -1.19 -10.90
CA SER A 157 -22.57 -0.53 -11.51
C SER A 157 -21.30 -0.74 -10.68
N ASN A 158 -20.17 -0.98 -11.36
CA ASN A 158 -18.85 -1.10 -10.73
C ASN A 158 -18.15 0.27 -10.77
N SER A 159 -17.78 0.79 -9.60
CA SER A 159 -17.06 2.07 -9.52
C SER A 159 -15.60 1.98 -9.95
N TRP A 160 -15.04 0.75 -10.06
CA TRP A 160 -13.61 0.50 -10.25
C TRP A 160 -12.70 1.09 -9.17
N LYS A 161 -13.29 1.62 -8.10
CA LYS A 161 -12.58 2.18 -6.96
C LYS A 161 -11.97 1.06 -6.15
N ALA A 162 -10.65 1.09 -6.01
CA ALA A 162 -9.93 0.15 -5.17
C ALA A 162 -9.99 0.61 -3.71
N VAL A 163 -10.52 -0.24 -2.84
CA VAL A 163 -10.65 0.03 -1.40
C VAL A 163 -9.74 -0.88 -0.59
N PRO A 164 -9.12 -0.39 0.50
CA PRO A 164 -8.34 -1.22 1.40
C PRO A 164 -9.19 -2.38 1.92
N ALA A 165 -8.61 -3.58 1.97
CA ALA A 165 -9.34 -4.77 2.37
C ALA A 165 -8.44 -5.74 3.15
N LEU A 166 -9.07 -6.46 4.07
CA LEU A 166 -8.46 -7.56 4.79
C LEU A 166 -8.93 -8.89 4.18
N ALA A 167 -7.99 -9.71 3.71
CA ALA A 167 -8.25 -11.06 3.25
C ALA A 167 -7.76 -12.07 4.30
N THR A 168 -8.63 -12.99 4.72
CA THR A 168 -8.36 -13.99 5.78
C THR A 168 -8.56 -15.42 5.30
N ASP A 169 -8.97 -15.60 4.05
CA ASP A 169 -9.23 -16.91 3.45
C ASP A 169 -8.99 -16.87 1.93
N ARG A 170 -9.09 -18.04 1.30
CA ARG A 170 -8.91 -18.18 -0.14
C ARG A 170 -9.90 -17.32 -0.95
N GLU A 171 -11.16 -17.26 -0.53
CA GLU A 171 -12.21 -16.54 -1.26
C GLU A 171 -11.95 -15.04 -1.27
N SER A 172 -11.64 -14.46 -0.11
CA SER A 172 -11.27 -13.06 0.04
C SER A 172 -9.98 -12.72 -0.72
N VAL A 173 -8.97 -13.60 -0.73
CA VAL A 173 -7.77 -13.40 -1.58
C VAL A 173 -8.13 -13.34 -3.07
N LEU A 174 -9.02 -14.23 -3.53
CA LEU A 174 -9.47 -14.25 -4.93
C LEU A 174 -10.34 -13.04 -5.28
N ALA A 175 -11.17 -12.55 -4.35
CA ALA A 175 -11.91 -11.30 -4.52
C ALA A 175 -10.99 -10.08 -4.70
N GLY A 176 -9.81 -10.11 -4.06
CA GLY A 176 -8.74 -9.13 -4.23
C GLY A 176 -7.91 -9.28 -5.50
N ALA A 177 -8.07 -10.35 -6.29
CA ALA A 177 -7.24 -10.61 -7.46
C ALA A 177 -7.48 -9.64 -8.63
N GLY A 178 -6.43 -9.42 -9.43
CA GLY A 178 -6.43 -8.50 -10.56
C GLY A 178 -5.96 -7.09 -10.20
N SER A 179 -5.33 -6.41 -11.15
CA SER A 179 -4.85 -5.05 -10.92
C SER A 179 -5.98 -4.06 -11.11
N ARG A 180 -6.08 -3.14 -10.16
CA ARG A 180 -6.86 -1.92 -10.28
C ARG A 180 -5.87 -0.78 -10.39
N TYR A 181 -6.10 0.11 -11.36
CA TYR A 181 -5.20 1.23 -11.62
C TYR A 181 -5.63 2.50 -10.88
N THR A 182 -6.65 2.39 -10.02
CA THR A 182 -7.06 3.38 -9.03
C THR A 182 -6.29 3.20 -7.71
N TYR A 183 -6.17 4.25 -6.92
CA TYR A 183 -5.36 4.23 -5.70
C TYR A 183 -6.06 3.52 -4.53
N SER A 184 -5.31 2.71 -3.78
CA SER A 184 -5.78 2.05 -2.55
C SER A 184 -4.70 2.06 -1.47
N ALA A 185 -4.94 2.67 -0.31
CA ALA A 185 -4.01 2.63 0.83
C ALA A 185 -4.22 1.37 1.67
N ASN A 186 -3.67 0.23 1.23
CA ASN A 186 -3.99 -1.09 1.79
C ASN A 186 -3.68 -1.22 3.29
N THR A 187 -2.75 -0.43 3.81
CA THR A 187 -2.44 -0.40 5.25
C THR A 187 -3.61 0.03 6.12
N LEU A 188 -4.60 0.75 5.57
CA LEU A 188 -5.82 1.12 6.30
C LEU A 188 -6.69 -0.07 6.70
N ALA A 189 -6.42 -1.28 6.20
CA ALA A 189 -7.03 -2.51 6.69
C ALA A 189 -6.39 -3.04 8.00
N LEU A 190 -5.26 -2.47 8.45
CA LEU A 190 -4.57 -2.92 9.66
C LEU A 190 -5.41 -2.78 10.94
N PRO A 191 -6.17 -1.69 11.19
CA PRO A 191 -7.02 -1.59 12.38
C PRO A 191 -8.03 -2.73 12.47
N GLN A 192 -8.68 -3.09 11.35
CA GLN A 192 -9.60 -4.22 11.27
C GLN A 192 -8.89 -5.55 11.62
N ALA A 193 -7.67 -5.75 11.10
CA ALA A 193 -6.90 -6.96 11.39
C ALA A 193 -6.55 -7.07 12.89
N VAL A 194 -6.15 -5.96 13.51
CA VAL A 194 -5.84 -5.90 14.95
C VAL A 194 -7.08 -6.14 15.80
N GLU A 195 -8.23 -5.56 15.43
CA GLU A 195 -9.52 -5.79 16.10
C GLU A 195 -9.93 -7.27 16.06
N GLN A 196 -9.66 -7.96 14.94
CA GLN A 196 -9.89 -9.40 14.79
C GLN A 196 -8.82 -10.27 15.50
N GLY A 197 -7.85 -9.66 16.19
CA GLY A 197 -6.81 -10.37 16.92
C GLY A 197 -5.74 -11.01 16.03
N LEU A 198 -5.65 -10.61 14.76
CA LEU A 198 -4.65 -11.12 13.82
C LEU A 198 -3.26 -10.55 14.13
N SER A 199 -2.24 -11.38 13.98
CA SER A 199 -0.88 -11.10 14.48
C SER A 199 0.23 -11.48 13.51
N ALA A 200 -0.09 -12.18 12.42
CA ALA A 200 0.81 -12.60 11.37
C ALA A 200 0.26 -12.19 10.01
N LEU A 201 0.51 -10.94 9.62
CA LEU A 201 -0.08 -10.33 8.43
C LEU A 201 0.87 -10.33 7.22
N ALA A 202 0.31 -10.51 6.04
CA ALA A 202 0.93 -10.07 4.79
C ALA A 202 0.52 -8.63 4.47
N LEU A 203 1.45 -7.79 3.99
CA LEU A 203 1.14 -6.54 3.31
C LEU A 203 1.39 -6.74 1.81
N VAL A 204 0.35 -6.59 1.00
CA VAL A 204 0.46 -6.49 -0.45
C VAL A 204 0.27 -5.05 -0.83
N GLY A 205 1.20 -4.48 -1.60
CA GLY A 205 1.05 -3.11 -2.05
C GLY A 205 2.10 -2.70 -3.06
N MET A 206 1.98 -1.47 -3.55
CA MET A 206 2.98 -0.85 -4.42
C MET A 206 4.25 -0.57 -3.61
N SER A 207 5.33 -0.20 -4.30
CA SER A 207 6.61 0.13 -3.66
C SER A 207 6.46 1.13 -2.51
N CYS A 208 5.65 2.18 -2.66
CA CYS A 208 5.43 3.16 -1.58
C CYS A 208 4.82 2.56 -0.31
N GLN A 209 3.91 1.59 -0.42
CA GLN A 209 3.26 0.96 0.73
C GLN A 209 4.15 -0.12 1.34
N THR A 210 4.78 -0.94 0.50
CA THR A 210 5.63 -2.03 0.99
C THR A 210 6.94 -1.53 1.59
N SER A 211 7.38 -0.31 1.29
CA SER A 211 8.47 0.33 2.03
C SER A 211 8.14 0.62 3.50
N ILE A 212 6.87 0.70 3.89
CA ILE A 212 6.47 1.01 5.28
C ILE A 212 7.01 -0.03 6.26
N GLY A 213 6.86 -1.33 5.96
CA GLY A 213 7.34 -2.42 6.81
C GLY A 213 8.83 -2.30 7.15
N PRO A 214 9.74 -2.39 6.17
CA PRO A 214 11.18 -2.26 6.35
C PRO A 214 11.59 -0.97 7.07
N VAL A 215 10.98 0.17 6.72
CA VAL A 215 11.26 1.46 7.38
C VAL A 215 10.84 1.44 8.84
N MET A 216 9.64 0.94 9.15
CA MET A 216 9.18 0.79 10.53
C MET A 216 10.07 -0.15 11.35
N TRP A 217 10.50 -1.27 10.75
CA TRP A 217 11.40 -2.23 11.42
C TRP A 217 12.78 -1.63 11.67
N HIS A 218 13.36 -0.96 10.66
CA HIS A 218 14.66 -0.29 10.78
C HIS A 218 14.63 0.81 11.83
N ARG A 219 13.62 1.68 11.75
CA ARG A 219 13.44 2.83 12.64
C ARG A 219 12.81 2.43 13.96
N ARG A 220 12.47 1.15 14.19
CA ARG A 220 11.91 0.61 15.44
C ARG A 220 10.60 1.30 15.88
N VAL A 221 9.66 1.44 14.96
CA VAL A 221 8.32 2.01 15.23
C VAL A 221 7.49 1.03 16.05
N GLY A 222 7.33 1.34 17.34
CA GLY A 222 6.30 0.80 18.23
C GLY A 222 5.91 -0.68 18.04
N LYS A 223 4.62 -0.97 18.21
CA LYS A 223 4.04 -2.31 18.00
C LYS A 223 3.42 -2.47 16.62
N VAL A 224 3.08 -1.38 15.93
CA VAL A 224 2.33 -1.36 14.66
C VAL A 224 2.99 -2.16 13.53
N GLY A 225 4.32 -2.15 13.43
CA GLY A 225 5.02 -2.88 12.38
C GLY A 225 5.21 -4.36 12.68
N ARG A 226 4.95 -4.82 13.92
CA ARG A 226 5.22 -6.21 14.34
C ARG A 226 4.33 -7.25 13.67
N PRO A 227 3.03 -7.01 13.42
CA PRO A 227 2.18 -7.98 12.76
C PRO A 227 2.58 -8.25 11.32
N ILE A 228 3.23 -7.33 10.62
CA ILE A 228 3.64 -7.54 9.22
C ILE A 228 4.79 -8.56 9.19
N LYS A 229 4.52 -9.78 8.71
CA LYS A 229 5.50 -10.89 8.58
C LYS A 229 5.90 -11.15 7.14
N LEU A 230 4.99 -10.88 6.21
CA LEU A 230 5.19 -11.04 4.78
C LEU A 230 4.91 -9.70 4.10
N ASN A 231 5.77 -9.30 3.16
CA ASN A 231 5.67 -8.00 2.51
C ASN A 231 5.91 -8.20 1.01
N ILE A 232 4.86 -8.03 0.21
CA ILE A 232 4.84 -8.36 -1.22
C ILE A 232 4.66 -7.08 -2.03
N GLY A 233 5.76 -6.62 -2.63
CA GLY A 233 5.80 -5.44 -3.50
C GLY A 233 5.29 -5.74 -4.91
N LEU A 234 4.35 -4.92 -5.39
CA LEU A 234 3.91 -4.89 -6.77
C LEU A 234 4.70 -3.83 -7.56
N LEU A 235 5.10 -4.15 -8.78
CA LEU A 235 5.68 -3.17 -9.70
C LEU A 235 4.64 -2.10 -10.04
N CYS A 236 5.03 -0.85 -9.86
CA CYS A 236 4.15 0.29 -10.10
C CYS A 236 4.95 1.44 -10.70
N SER A 237 4.42 2.04 -11.76
CA SER A 237 4.96 3.27 -12.37
C SER A 237 4.08 4.48 -12.04
N LYS A 238 2.75 4.32 -12.12
CA LYS A 238 1.77 5.36 -11.85
C LYS A 238 0.46 4.74 -11.38
N SER A 239 -0.21 5.43 -10.49
CA SER A 239 -1.62 5.20 -10.14
C SER A 239 -2.45 6.39 -10.65
N PHE A 240 -3.70 6.12 -10.96
CA PHE A 240 -4.67 7.12 -11.38
C PHE A 240 -5.73 7.29 -10.29
N ASP A 241 -6.43 8.41 -10.34
CA ASP A 241 -7.70 8.54 -9.63
C ASP A 241 -8.85 8.20 -10.58
N ASP A 242 -10.07 8.18 -10.06
CA ASP A 242 -11.27 7.78 -10.79
C ASP A 242 -11.62 8.74 -11.95
N SER A 243 -11.00 9.93 -12.02
CA SER A 243 -11.23 10.86 -13.14
C SER A 243 -10.81 10.25 -14.48
N ILE A 244 -9.89 9.28 -14.51
CA ILE A 244 -9.44 8.61 -15.74
C ILE A 244 -10.61 8.00 -16.52
N PHE A 245 -11.65 7.51 -15.83
CA PHE A 245 -12.81 6.91 -16.48
C PHE A 245 -13.58 7.93 -17.31
N GLU A 246 -13.82 9.11 -16.75
CA GLU A 246 -14.55 10.18 -17.42
C GLU A 246 -13.66 10.93 -18.42
N GLU A 247 -12.49 11.39 -17.98
CA GLU A 247 -11.63 12.30 -18.73
C GLU A 247 -10.84 11.64 -19.86
N LEU A 248 -10.56 10.34 -19.75
CA LEU A 248 -9.82 9.60 -20.78
C LEU A 248 -10.71 8.58 -21.47
N PHE A 249 -11.23 7.59 -20.75
CA PHE A 249 -11.90 6.45 -21.38
C PHE A 249 -13.23 6.85 -22.03
N TRP A 250 -14.07 7.59 -21.33
CA TRP A 250 -15.32 8.07 -21.91
C TRP A 250 -15.08 9.21 -22.92
N ALA A 251 -14.36 10.27 -22.52
CA ALA A 251 -14.19 11.46 -23.35
C ALA A 251 -13.40 11.23 -24.65
N LYS A 252 -12.48 10.26 -24.70
CA LYS A 252 -11.69 9.97 -25.90
C LYS A 252 -12.08 8.67 -26.62
N TYR A 253 -12.42 7.62 -25.87
CA TYR A 253 -12.63 6.28 -26.43
C TYR A 253 -14.09 5.81 -26.37
N ARG A 254 -14.99 6.58 -25.73
CA ARG A 254 -16.41 6.23 -25.53
C ARG A 254 -16.61 4.88 -24.82
N LEU A 255 -15.62 4.47 -24.02
CA LEU A 255 -15.70 3.26 -23.21
C LEU A 255 -16.39 3.61 -21.89
N ARG A 256 -17.54 2.96 -21.64
CA ARG A 256 -18.29 3.10 -20.38
C ARG A 256 -17.66 2.22 -19.30
N LYS A 257 -17.41 2.79 -18.13
CA LYS A 257 -16.75 2.06 -17.01
C LYS A 257 -17.55 0.85 -16.55
N GLU A 258 -18.88 0.92 -16.66
CA GLU A 258 -19.83 -0.12 -16.24
C GLU A 258 -19.70 -1.39 -17.08
N GLU A 259 -19.22 -1.24 -18.32
CA GLU A 259 -19.06 -2.33 -19.28
C GLU A 259 -17.65 -2.95 -19.25
N MET A 260 -16.70 -2.36 -18.52
CA MET A 260 -15.34 -2.90 -18.41
C MET A 260 -15.32 -4.15 -17.52
N VAL A 261 -14.47 -5.12 -17.86
CA VAL A 261 -14.24 -6.35 -17.06
C VAL A 261 -12.80 -6.52 -16.60
N LYS A 262 -11.83 -5.98 -17.34
CA LYS A 262 -10.40 -6.02 -16.99
C LYS A 262 -9.68 -4.81 -17.58
N MET A 263 -8.65 -4.33 -16.90
CA MET A 263 -7.72 -3.32 -17.41
C MET A 263 -6.29 -3.84 -17.27
N ASN A 264 -5.41 -3.49 -18.22
CA ASN A 264 -3.98 -3.76 -18.15
C ASN A 264 -3.16 -2.63 -18.81
N ILE A 265 -1.91 -2.47 -18.40
CA ILE A 265 -0.98 -1.53 -19.02
C ILE A 265 0.28 -2.30 -19.43
N LYS A 266 0.43 -2.54 -20.74
CA LYS A 266 1.60 -3.22 -21.35
C LYS A 266 2.10 -2.41 -22.54
N GLY A 267 2.74 -1.28 -22.24
CA GLY A 267 3.10 -0.26 -23.24
C GLY A 267 1.91 0.54 -23.80
N VAL A 268 0.70 -0.04 -23.73
CA VAL A 268 -0.59 0.57 -24.08
C VAL A 268 -1.63 0.21 -23.02
N PHE A 269 -2.70 1.02 -22.92
CA PHE A 269 -3.89 0.62 -22.17
C PHE A 269 -4.62 -0.49 -22.93
N GLN A 270 -4.85 -1.59 -22.23
CA GLN A 270 -5.67 -2.71 -22.69
C GLN A 270 -6.90 -2.76 -21.79
N ILE A 271 -8.09 -2.65 -22.38
CA ILE A 271 -9.37 -2.70 -21.68
C ILE A 271 -10.15 -3.84 -22.30
N TRP A 272 -10.68 -4.73 -21.46
CA TRP A 272 -11.60 -5.79 -21.89
C TRP A 272 -13.00 -5.36 -21.49
N MET A 273 -13.94 -5.51 -22.41
CA MET A 273 -15.33 -5.11 -22.25
C MET A 273 -16.24 -6.34 -22.16
N ARG A 274 -17.40 -6.20 -21.52
CA ARG A 274 -18.39 -7.28 -21.34
C ARG A 274 -18.94 -7.82 -22.66
N ASN A 275 -18.97 -6.99 -23.71
CA ASN A 275 -19.37 -7.37 -25.05
C ASN A 275 -18.30 -8.16 -25.84
N GLY A 276 -17.10 -8.34 -25.27
CA GLY A 276 -16.00 -9.09 -25.89
C GLY A 276 -14.96 -8.24 -26.62
N ASP A 277 -15.10 -6.90 -26.61
CA ASP A 277 -14.10 -5.96 -27.15
C ASP A 277 -12.85 -5.83 -26.26
#